data_AF-A0A2U1KRR9-F1
#
_entry.id   AF-A0A2U1KRR9-F1
#
_cell.length_a   1.000
_cell.length_b   1.000
_cell.length_c   1.000
_cell.angle_alpha   90.00
_cell.angle_beta   90.00
_cell.angle_gamma   90.00
#
_symmetry.space_group_name_H-M   'P 1'
#
loop_
_entity.id
_entity.type
_entity.pdbx_description
1 polymer ?
#
loop_
_entity_poly.entity_id
_entity_poly.type
_entity_poly.pdbx_seq_one_letter_code
_entity_poly.pdbx_strand_id
1 'polypeptide(L)'
;MKFHSKGCSGELKIVSRAVSVYTKAMYLNMIAYEMCPHTPNDFRVSTYVAIMKSLIVDNDDVKELQQRNIIIHLLPNDEEVVKMYDDIEAPIVNVYMIKNLRGGMLKHYHNKHKTWAAELFTLYFSSPWKAMALLVAATILFIGFVQTYYTIWPLPDDSSGEIIKLLKQIAYHNPPSTHS
;
A
#
# COMPACT_ATOMS: atom_id res chain seq x y z
N MET A 1 18.69 7.00 -10.56
CA MET A 1 17.43 6.26 -10.32
C MET A 1 16.66 6.22 -11.62
N LYS A 2 16.05 5.08 -11.96
CA LYS A 2 15.17 4.97 -13.14
C LYS A 2 13.87 4.32 -12.68
N PHE A 3 12.75 5.00 -12.92
CA PHE A 3 11.41 4.49 -12.66
C PHE A 3 10.84 3.97 -13.97
N HIS A 4 10.46 2.70 -14.00
CA HIS A 4 9.83 2.07 -15.16
C HIS A 4 8.38 1.72 -14.79
N SER A 5 7.40 2.36 -15.43
CA SER A 5 5.98 2.02 -15.26
C SER A 5 5.59 0.95 -16.29
N LYS A 6 5.35 -0.29 -15.85
CA LYS A 6 4.74 -1.35 -16.68
C LYS A 6 3.29 -1.56 -16.23
N GLY A 7 2.32 -1.20 -17.08
CA GLY A 7 0.89 -1.50 -16.82
C GLY A 7 0.40 -1.02 -15.45
N CYS A 8 0.14 -1.95 -14.53
CA CYS A 8 -0.33 -1.71 -13.16
C CYS A 8 0.78 -1.67 -12.09
N SER A 9 2.06 -1.84 -12.44
CA SER A 9 3.17 -1.85 -11.50
C SER A 9 4.24 -0.82 -11.87
N GLY A 10 4.76 -0.14 -10.86
CA GLY A 10 5.89 0.78 -10.97
C GLY A 10 7.15 0.11 -10.43
N GLU A 11 8.15 -0.11 -11.27
CA GLU A 11 9.43 -0.66 -10.86
C GLU A 11 10.41 0.49 -10.60
N LEU A 12 10.82 0.66 -9.34
CA LEU A 12 11.83 1.65 -8.94
C LEU A 12 13.19 0.97 -8.85
N LYS A 13 14.07 1.19 -9.85
CA LYS A 13 15.45 0.72 -9.80
C LYS A 13 16.31 1.68 -8.99
N ILE A 14 16.59 1.28 -7.75
CA ILE A 14 17.50 1.95 -6.81
C ILE A 14 18.88 1.28 -6.92
N VAL A 15 19.92 2.10 -6.82
CA VAL A 15 21.31 1.60 -6.84
C VAL A 15 21.62 1.00 -5.47
N SER A 16 22.12 -0.24 -5.47
CA SER A 16 22.60 -0.91 -4.26
C SER A 16 23.68 -0.10 -3.57
N ARG A 17 23.66 0.01 -2.24
CA ARG A 17 24.67 0.77 -1.50
C ARG A 17 25.05 0.15 -0.18
N ALA A 18 26.35 0.24 0.11
CA ALA A 18 26.91 -0.12 1.40
C ALA A 18 26.68 0.99 2.45
N VAL A 19 26.15 0.63 3.61
CA VAL A 19 25.93 1.53 4.75
C VAL A 19 26.94 1.22 5.85
N SER A 20 27.60 2.25 6.35
CA SER A 20 28.64 2.19 7.39
C SER A 20 28.49 3.37 8.34
N VAL A 21 29.27 3.37 9.43
CA VAL A 21 29.31 4.48 10.40
C VAL A 21 29.65 5.84 9.77
N TYR A 22 30.37 5.86 8.64
CA TYR A 22 30.75 7.09 7.94
C TYR A 22 29.70 7.58 6.95
N THR A 23 28.73 6.74 6.61
CA THR A 23 27.73 7.00 5.55
C THR A 23 26.89 8.24 5.88
N LYS A 24 26.53 8.46 7.15
CA LYS A 24 25.85 9.68 7.60
C LYS A 24 26.65 10.94 7.29
N ALA A 25 27.92 10.99 7.70
CA ALA A 25 28.80 12.13 7.47
C ALA A 25 29.03 12.38 5.97
N MET A 26 29.21 11.32 5.19
CA MET A 26 29.33 11.39 3.73
C MET A 26 28.09 12.01 3.09
N TYR A 27 26.88 11.58 3.48
CA TYR A 27 25.64 12.16 2.96
C TYR A 27 25.47 13.62 3.34
N LEU A 28 25.74 13.98 4.60
CA LEU A 28 25.65 15.37 5.05
C LEU A 28 26.62 16.27 4.29
N ASN A 29 27.86 15.83 4.07
CA ASN A 29 28.85 16.57 3.30
C ASN A 29 28.47 16.71 1.83
N MET A 30 27.93 15.65 1.21
CA MET A 30 27.44 15.71 -0.17
C MET A 30 26.22 16.61 -0.31
N ILE A 31 25.29 16.56 0.64
CA ILE A 31 24.14 17.47 0.67
C ILE A 31 24.62 18.90 0.84
N ALA A 32 25.55 19.18 1.76
CA ALA A 32 26.14 20.52 1.91
C ALA A 32 26.79 21.01 0.62
N TYR A 33 27.48 20.12 -0.11
CA TYR A 33 28.02 20.43 -1.43
C TYR A 33 26.91 20.75 -2.44
N GLU A 34 25.82 19.99 -2.51
CA GLU A 34 24.67 20.29 -3.38
C GLU A 34 24.01 21.65 -3.07
N MET A 35 24.06 22.07 -1.81
CA MET A 35 23.46 23.33 -1.35
C MET A 35 24.34 24.57 -1.61
N CYS A 36 25.55 24.40 -2.17
CA CYS A 36 26.42 25.52 -2.50
C CYS A 36 25.86 26.33 -3.70
N PRO A 37 26.02 27.67 -3.72
CA PRO A 37 25.51 28.50 -4.82
C PRO A 37 26.23 28.27 -6.16
N HIS A 38 27.42 27.70 -6.13
CA HIS A 38 28.27 27.47 -7.31
C HIS A 38 28.20 26.03 -7.85
N THR A 39 27.42 25.15 -7.22
CA THR A 39 27.30 23.76 -7.63
C THR A 39 26.11 23.55 -8.57
N PRO A 40 26.21 22.61 -9.53
CA PRO A 40 25.10 22.26 -10.39
C PRO A 40 23.91 21.78 -9.54
N ASN A 41 22.75 22.35 -9.80
CA ASN A 41 21.52 22.15 -9.04
C ASN A 41 20.84 20.79 -9.34
N ASP A 42 21.58 19.69 -9.22
CA ASP A 42 21.10 18.35 -9.62
C ASP A 42 20.40 17.57 -8.50
N PHE A 43 20.65 17.95 -7.23
CA PHE A 43 20.02 17.43 -6.01
C PHE A 43 19.89 15.90 -5.95
N ARG A 44 20.83 15.18 -6.58
CA ARG A 44 20.71 13.73 -6.75
C ARG A 44 20.87 12.98 -5.44
N VAL A 45 21.76 13.45 -4.57
CA VAL A 45 22.07 12.86 -3.27
C VAL A 45 20.96 13.18 -2.28
N SER A 46 20.54 14.44 -2.17
CA SER A 46 19.41 14.84 -1.32
C SER A 46 18.11 14.11 -1.71
N THR A 47 17.83 13.96 -3.00
CA THR A 47 16.69 13.15 -3.50
C THR A 47 16.85 11.67 -3.15
N TYR A 48 18.05 11.11 -3.30
CA TYR A 48 18.33 9.72 -2.93
C TYR A 48 18.06 9.48 -1.45
N VAL A 49 18.61 10.32 -0.58
CA VAL A 49 18.44 10.19 0.88
C VAL A 49 16.97 10.29 1.27
N ALA A 50 16.21 11.21 0.67
CA ALA A 50 14.77 11.34 0.94
C ALA A 50 13.97 10.08 0.54
N ILE A 51 14.29 9.45 -0.59
CA ILE A 51 13.65 8.20 -1.00
C ILE A 51 14.02 7.07 -0.03
N MET A 52 15.29 6.95 0.36
CA MET A 52 15.71 5.94 1.33
C MET A 52 15.02 6.12 2.69
N LYS A 53 14.90 7.36 3.19
CA LYS A 53 14.11 7.66 4.40
C LYS A 53 12.64 7.25 4.29
N SER A 54 12.05 7.34 3.09
CA SER A 54 10.66 6.89 2.87
C SER A 54 10.49 5.38 2.75
N LEU A 55 11.59 4.66 2.46
CA LEU A 55 11.61 3.20 2.34
C LEU A 55 12.03 2.50 3.63
N ILE A 56 12.73 3.19 4.53
CA ILE A 56 13.23 2.67 5.80
C ILE A 56 12.44 3.33 6.91
N VAL A 57 11.28 2.77 7.26
CA VAL A 57 10.45 3.25 8.36
C VAL A 57 10.71 2.43 9.62
N ASP A 58 10.91 1.13 9.46
CA ASP A 58 11.21 0.21 10.55
C ASP A 58 12.33 -0.80 10.21
N ASN A 59 12.63 -1.69 11.16
CA ASN A 59 13.66 -2.71 11.00
C ASN A 59 13.29 -3.77 9.95
N ASP A 60 12.00 -4.04 9.74
CA ASP A 60 11.56 -5.05 8.77
C ASP A 60 11.74 -4.52 7.34
N ASP A 61 11.58 -3.22 7.13
CA ASP A 61 11.95 -2.56 5.88
C ASP A 61 13.45 -2.70 5.57
N VAL A 62 14.32 -2.54 6.58
CA VAL A 62 15.77 -2.72 6.41
C VAL A 62 16.08 -4.13 5.93
N LYS A 63 15.44 -5.14 6.52
CA LYS A 63 15.60 -6.55 6.13
C LYS A 63 15.08 -6.80 4.71
N GLU A 64 13.93 -6.25 4.34
CA GLU A 64 13.40 -6.39 2.98
C GLU A 64 14.35 -5.77 1.96
N LEU A 65 14.87 -4.57 2.24
CA LEU A 65 15.83 -3.89 1.38
C LEU A 65 17.16 -4.64 1.29
N GLN A 66 17.60 -5.30 2.37
CA GLN A 66 18.78 -6.15 2.37
C GLN A 66 18.57 -7.43 1.56
N GLN A 67 17.43 -8.11 1.70
CA GLN A 67 17.05 -9.28 0.90
C GLN A 67 17.02 -8.97 -0.60
N ARG A 68 16.56 -7.76 -0.96
CA ARG A 68 16.53 -7.28 -2.35
C ARG A 68 17.89 -6.76 -2.84
N ASN A 69 18.95 -6.86 -2.02
CA ASN A 69 20.30 -6.33 -2.28
C ASN A 69 20.32 -4.82 -2.58
N ILE A 70 19.35 -4.07 -2.05
CA ILE A 70 19.29 -2.60 -2.19
C ILE A 70 20.20 -1.94 -1.14
N ILE A 71 20.27 -2.50 0.07
CA ILE A 71 21.15 -2.05 1.14
C ILE A 71 22.05 -3.21 1.58
N ILE A 72 23.32 -2.91 1.80
CA ILE A 72 24.26 -3.81 2.47
C ILE A 72 24.84 -3.02 3.64
N HIS A 73 24.38 -3.22 4.88
CA HIS A 73 24.92 -2.48 6.02
C HIS A 73 25.98 -3.28 6.78
N LEU A 74 26.98 -2.57 7.28
CA LEU A 74 28.03 -3.07 8.19
C LEU A 74 27.79 -2.57 9.63
N LEU A 75 26.57 -2.09 9.91
CA LEU A 75 26.19 -1.61 11.24
C LEU A 75 25.83 -2.80 12.16
N PRO A 76 26.08 -2.69 13.48
CA PRO A 76 25.77 -3.70 14.50
C PRO A 76 24.34 -4.27 14.46
N ASN A 77 23.35 -3.44 14.15
CA ASN A 77 21.95 -3.86 14.05
C ASN A 77 21.18 -3.05 12.98
N ASP A 78 19.96 -3.51 12.67
CA ASP A 78 19.06 -2.85 11.72
C ASP A 78 18.56 -1.51 12.27
N GLU A 79 18.38 -1.39 13.59
CA GLU A 79 17.91 -0.17 14.26
C GLU A 79 18.86 1.01 14.05
N GLU A 80 20.16 0.76 14.01
CA GLU A 80 21.18 1.77 13.72
C GLU A 80 21.08 2.27 12.28
N VAL A 81 20.63 1.43 11.34
CA VAL A 81 20.37 1.86 9.96
C VAL A 81 19.16 2.80 9.93
N VAL A 82 18.06 2.41 10.58
CA VAL A 82 16.84 3.24 10.70
C VAL A 82 17.20 4.59 11.33
N LYS A 83 17.87 4.56 12.49
CA LYS A 83 18.29 5.75 13.22
C LYS A 83 19.24 6.63 12.41
N MET A 84 20.20 6.05 11.69
CA MET A 84 21.12 6.81 10.84
C MET A 84 20.35 7.61 9.78
N TYR A 85 19.39 6.99 9.09
CA TYR A 85 18.59 7.67 8.07
C TYR A 85 17.63 8.68 8.68
N ASP A 86 17.02 8.39 9.83
CA ASP A 86 16.15 9.30 10.57
C ASP A 86 16.90 10.56 11.04
N ASP A 87 18.10 10.40 11.59
CA ASP A 87 18.93 11.49 12.06
C ASP A 87 19.46 12.41 10.94
N ILE A 88 19.43 11.98 9.67
CA ILE A 88 19.80 12.86 8.56
C ILE A 88 18.67 13.88 8.38
N GLU A 89 18.88 15.08 8.93
CA GLU A 89 18.08 16.27 8.65
C GLU A 89 18.36 16.72 7.22
N ALA A 90 17.68 16.10 6.25
CA ALA A 90 17.71 16.57 4.88
C ALA A 90 17.08 17.98 4.82
N PRO A 91 17.76 18.99 4.26
CA PRO A 91 17.25 20.36 4.27
C PRO A 91 15.88 20.47 3.60
N ILE A 92 14.95 21.18 4.26
CA ILE A 92 13.54 21.42 3.88
C ILE A 92 13.38 22.04 2.47
N VAL A 93 14.48 22.56 1.90
CA VAL A 93 14.54 23.07 0.51
C VAL A 93 14.08 22.01 -0.52
N ASN A 94 14.10 20.74 -0.12
CA ASN A 94 13.64 19.56 -0.86
C ASN A 94 12.11 19.36 -0.92
N VAL A 95 11.28 20.20 -0.30
CA VAL A 95 9.81 20.04 -0.40
C VAL A 95 9.32 20.23 -1.85
N TYR A 96 9.93 21.10 -2.65
CA TYR A 96 9.48 21.38 -4.01
C TYR A 96 9.85 20.26 -5.00
N MET A 97 11.07 19.71 -4.91
CA MET A 97 11.53 18.64 -5.80
C MET A 97 10.92 17.28 -5.45
N ILE A 98 10.78 16.97 -4.14
CA ILE A 98 9.98 15.82 -3.69
C ILE A 98 8.50 16.02 -4.05
N LYS A 99 7.92 17.23 -3.93
CA LYS A 99 6.55 17.47 -4.42
C LYS A 99 6.41 17.26 -5.91
N ASN A 100 7.43 17.58 -6.72
CA ASN A 100 7.38 17.35 -8.17
C ASN A 100 7.55 15.86 -8.51
N LEU A 101 8.42 15.14 -7.82
CA LEU A 101 8.59 13.70 -7.99
C LEU A 101 7.39 12.91 -7.47
N ARG A 102 6.93 13.20 -6.23
CA ARG A 102 5.69 12.67 -5.65
C ARG A 102 4.49 13.11 -6.46
N GLY A 103 4.46 14.34 -6.96
CA GLY A 103 3.42 14.86 -7.83
C GLY A 103 3.40 14.14 -9.17
N GLY A 104 4.54 13.84 -9.77
CA GLY A 104 4.64 13.04 -10.99
C GLY A 104 4.20 11.59 -10.78
N MET A 105 4.64 10.95 -9.70
CA MET A 105 4.25 9.57 -9.36
C MET A 105 2.77 9.48 -8.98
N LEU A 106 2.29 10.38 -8.11
CA LEU A 106 0.89 10.42 -7.66
C LEU A 106 -0.03 10.86 -8.80
N LYS A 107 0.37 11.80 -9.67
CA LYS A 107 -0.38 12.14 -10.87
C LYS A 107 -0.39 10.99 -11.86
N HIS A 108 0.70 10.26 -12.04
CA HIS A 108 0.72 9.08 -12.92
C HIS A 108 -0.17 7.95 -12.38
N TYR A 109 -0.08 7.68 -11.07
CA TYR A 109 -0.89 6.67 -10.39
C TYR A 109 -2.38 7.05 -10.36
N HIS A 110 -2.69 8.28 -9.94
CA HIS A 110 -4.05 8.80 -9.86
C HIS A 110 -4.68 8.98 -11.23
N ASN A 111 -3.93 9.46 -12.23
CA ASN A 111 -4.44 9.61 -13.59
C ASN A 111 -4.68 8.23 -14.22
N LYS A 112 -3.78 7.25 -14.02
CA LYS A 112 -4.07 5.86 -14.44
C LYS A 112 -5.27 5.26 -13.73
N HIS A 113 -5.38 5.40 -12.41
CA HIS A 113 -6.53 4.90 -11.65
C HIS A 113 -7.82 5.58 -12.12
N LYS A 114 -7.79 6.89 -12.37
CA LYS A 114 -8.93 7.63 -12.94
C LYS A 114 -9.26 7.20 -14.36
N THR A 115 -8.27 6.97 -15.22
CA THR A 115 -8.50 6.46 -16.58
C THR A 115 -9.09 5.06 -16.55
N TRP A 116 -8.53 4.15 -15.74
CA TRP A 116 -9.04 2.79 -15.62
C TRP A 116 -10.43 2.76 -14.99
N ALA A 117 -10.68 3.58 -13.97
CA ALA A 117 -12.00 3.75 -13.37
C ALA A 117 -12.99 4.38 -14.35
N ALA A 118 -12.57 5.35 -15.18
CA ALA A 118 -13.41 5.96 -16.20
C ALA A 118 -13.72 4.99 -17.34
N GLU A 119 -12.75 4.20 -17.79
CA GLU A 119 -12.94 3.14 -18.79
C GLU A 119 -13.86 2.04 -18.25
N LEU A 120 -13.66 1.58 -17.01
CA LEU A 120 -14.59 0.66 -16.34
C LEU A 120 -15.98 1.28 -16.24
N PHE A 121 -16.10 2.50 -15.75
CA PHE A 121 -17.38 3.17 -15.59
C PHE A 121 -18.08 3.36 -16.93
N THR A 122 -17.37 3.77 -17.98
CA THR A 122 -17.95 3.90 -19.32
C THR A 122 -18.34 2.56 -19.92
N LEU A 123 -17.48 1.53 -19.88
CA LEU A 123 -17.84 0.18 -20.36
C LEU A 123 -19.01 -0.44 -19.59
N TYR A 124 -19.11 -0.12 -18.30
CA TYR A 124 -20.10 -0.67 -17.37
C TYR A 124 -21.44 0.07 -17.40
N PHE A 125 -21.42 1.40 -17.41
CA PHE A 125 -22.61 2.26 -17.42
C PHE A 125 -23.03 2.74 -18.82
N SER A 126 -22.27 2.47 -19.88
CA SER A 126 -22.71 2.79 -21.26
C SER A 126 -23.91 1.95 -21.71
N SER A 127 -24.21 0.84 -21.03
CA SER A 127 -25.43 0.07 -21.26
C SER A 127 -26.02 -0.38 -19.93
N PRO A 128 -27.25 0.03 -19.56
CA PRO A 128 -27.86 -0.35 -18.30
C PRO A 128 -27.96 -1.87 -18.11
N TRP A 129 -28.02 -2.63 -19.21
CA TRP A 129 -28.03 -4.10 -19.18
C TRP A 129 -26.72 -4.72 -18.71
N LYS A 130 -25.58 -4.14 -19.10
CA LYS A 130 -24.26 -4.61 -18.65
C LYS A 130 -24.04 -4.29 -17.16
N ALA A 131 -24.56 -3.15 -16.72
CA ALA A 131 -24.59 -2.77 -15.31
C ALA A 131 -25.31 -3.82 -14.45
N MET A 132 -26.53 -4.20 -14.84
CA MET A 132 -27.31 -5.19 -14.09
C MET A 132 -26.64 -6.57 -14.05
N ALA A 133 -26.07 -7.03 -15.16
CA ALA A 133 -25.44 -8.35 -15.24
C ALA A 133 -24.23 -8.50 -14.30
N LEU A 134 -23.38 -7.48 -14.21
CA LEU A 134 -22.24 -7.51 -13.29
C LEU A 134 -22.67 -7.37 -11.84
N LEU A 135 -23.73 -6.60 -11.55
CA LEU A 135 -24.25 -6.48 -10.19
C LEU A 135 -24.74 -7.84 -9.69
N VAL A 136 -25.47 -8.59 -10.54
CA VAL A 136 -25.85 -9.97 -10.25
C VAL A 136 -24.61 -10.85 -10.06
N ALA A 137 -23.63 -10.81 -10.97
CA ALA A 137 -22.41 -11.60 -10.83
C ALA A 137 -21.62 -11.26 -9.55
N ALA A 138 -21.55 -9.98 -9.17
CA ALA A 138 -20.88 -9.51 -7.96
C ALA A 138 -21.62 -9.98 -6.71
N THR A 139 -22.95 -9.97 -6.70
CA THR A 139 -23.73 -10.52 -5.58
C THR A 139 -23.50 -12.02 -5.40
N ILE A 140 -23.44 -12.79 -6.51
CA ILE A 140 -23.14 -14.22 -6.47
C ILE A 140 -21.72 -14.47 -5.90
N LEU A 141 -20.74 -13.69 -6.37
CA LEU A 141 -19.36 -13.76 -5.86
C LEU A 141 -19.27 -13.42 -4.38
N PHE A 142 -19.97 -12.37 -3.94
CA PHE A 142 -20.01 -11.95 -2.54
C PHE A 142 -20.62 -13.03 -1.65
N ILE A 143 -21.76 -13.61 -2.07
CA ILE A 143 -22.38 -14.72 -1.37
C ILE A 143 -21.43 -15.92 -1.28
N GLY A 144 -20.76 -16.28 -2.39
CA GLY A 144 -19.80 -17.38 -2.42
C GLY A 144 -18.59 -17.15 -1.50
N PHE A 145 -18.09 -15.91 -1.43
CA PHE A 145 -17.02 -15.54 -0.50
C PHE A 145 -17.47 -15.68 0.95
N VAL A 146 -18.66 -15.17 1.28
CA VAL A 146 -19.25 -15.29 2.62
C VAL A 146 -19.46 -16.76 3.00
N GLN A 147 -19.98 -17.58 2.09
CA GLN A 147 -20.12 -19.02 2.29
C GLN A 147 -18.78 -19.71 2.55
N THR A 148 -17.76 -19.41 1.76
CA THR A 148 -16.42 -19.99 1.91
C THR A 148 -15.78 -19.55 3.23
N TYR A 149 -15.93 -18.28 3.60
CA TYR A 149 -15.44 -17.73 4.84
C TYR A 149 -16.06 -18.41 6.07
N TYR A 150 -17.40 -18.55 6.10
CA TYR A 150 -18.08 -19.27 7.18
C TYR A 150 -17.82 -20.78 7.17
N THR A 151 -17.45 -21.36 6.03
CA THR A 151 -17.03 -22.78 5.95
C THR A 151 -15.65 -22.98 6.57
N ILE A 152 -14.72 -22.04 6.37
CA ILE A 152 -13.35 -22.09 6.92
C ILE A 152 -13.35 -21.73 8.42
N TRP A 153 -14.18 -20.77 8.81
CA TRP A 153 -14.33 -20.32 10.20
C TRP A 153 -15.76 -20.55 10.66
N PRO A 154 -16.13 -21.81 10.98
CA PRO A 154 -17.46 -22.11 11.47
C PRO A 154 -17.68 -21.35 12.77
N LEU A 155 -18.68 -20.46 12.78
CA LEU A 155 -19.24 -19.88 14.00
C LEU A 155 -19.61 -21.05 14.94
N PRO A 156 -19.36 -20.93 16.26
CA PRO A 156 -19.89 -21.87 17.23
C PRO A 156 -21.40 -22.02 17.00
N ASP A 157 -21.86 -23.24 16.76
CA ASP A 157 -23.21 -23.67 16.37
C ASP A 157 -24.32 -23.37 17.42
N ASP A 158 -24.06 -22.45 18.34
CA ASP A 158 -24.96 -22.10 19.44
C ASP A 158 -26.12 -21.20 18.96
N SER A 159 -25.86 -20.32 17.98
CA SER A 159 -26.86 -19.36 17.48
C SER A 159 -27.97 -20.01 16.63
N SER A 160 -27.60 -20.98 15.77
CA SER A 160 -28.54 -21.75 14.95
C SER A 160 -29.49 -22.58 15.83
N GLY A 161 -28.95 -23.22 16.88
CA GLY A 161 -29.70 -24.02 17.85
C GLY A 161 -30.70 -23.19 18.65
N GLU A 162 -30.32 -22.00 19.10
CA GLU A 162 -31.22 -21.09 19.81
C GLU A 162 -32.34 -20.55 18.90
N ILE A 163 -32.03 -20.20 17.65
CA ILE A 163 -33.05 -19.77 16.67
C ILE A 163 -34.07 -20.90 16.42
N ILE A 164 -33.62 -22.15 16.29
CA ILE A 164 -34.51 -23.30 16.09
C ILE A 164 -35.37 -23.58 17.33
N LYS A 165 -34.81 -23.45 18.54
CA LYS A 165 -35.58 -23.58 19.79
C LYS A 165 -36.66 -22.52 19.90
N LEU A 166 -36.33 -21.26 19.61
CA LEU A 166 -37.30 -20.15 19.64
C LEU A 166 -38.42 -20.36 18.64
N LEU A 167 -38.12 -20.79 17.41
CA LEU A 167 -39.13 -21.09 16.40
C LEU A 167 -40.06 -22.23 16.84
N LYS A 168 -39.51 -23.28 17.48
CA LYS A 168 -40.30 -24.40 18.01
C LYS A 168 -41.19 -23.98 19.18
N GLN A 169 -40.71 -23.07 20.03
CA GLN A 169 -41.46 -22.52 21.15
C GLN A 169 -42.61 -21.60 20.69
N ILE A 170 -42.38 -20.79 19.65
CA ILE A 170 -43.42 -19.95 19.03
C ILE A 170 -44.50 -20.83 18.37
N ALA A 171 -44.10 -21.90 17.67
CA ALA A 171 -45.04 -22.84 17.05
C ALA A 171 -45.86 -23.63 18.09
N TYR A 172 -45.27 -23.95 19.25
CA TYR A 172 -45.99 -24.64 20.33
C TYR A 172 -46.98 -23.71 21.06
N HIS A 173 -46.67 -22.43 21.18
CA HIS A 173 -47.51 -21.45 21.88
C HIS A 173 -48.66 -20.90 21.02
N ASN A 174 -48.62 -21.06 19.69
CA ASN A 174 -49.67 -20.55 18.81
C ASN A 174 -50.20 -21.68 17.90
N PRO A 175 -51.00 -22.62 18.44
CA PRO A 175 -51.62 -23.64 17.61
C PRO A 175 -52.57 -22.97 16.60
N PRO A 176 -52.63 -23.46 15.36
CA PRO A 176 -53.49 -22.88 14.33
C PRO A 176 -54.95 -22.91 14.79
N SER A 177 -55.58 -21.74 14.87
CA SER A 177 -57.01 -21.62 15.08
C SER A 177 -57.74 -22.20 13.86
N THR A 178 -58.23 -23.42 14.02
CA THR A 178 -59.20 -24.01 13.11
C THR A 178 -60.51 -23.25 13.26
N HIS A 179 -60.72 -22.24 12.40
CA HIS A 179 -62.05 -21.70 12.14
C HIS A 179 -62.65 -22.47 10.95
N SER A 180 -63.62 -23.32 11.30
CA SER A 180 -64.67 -23.85 10.44
C SER A 180 -65.58 -22.75 9.90
#